data_AF-A0AB40BA58-F1
#
_entry.id   AF-A0AB40BA58-F1
#
_cell.length_a   1.000
_cell.length_b   1.000
_cell.length_c   1.000
_cell.angle_alpha   90.00
_cell.angle_beta   90.00
_cell.angle_gamma   90.00
#
_symmetry.space_group_name_H-M   'P 1'
#
loop_
_entity.id
_entity.type
_entity.pdbx_description
1 polymer ?
#
loop_
_entity_poly.entity_id
_entity_poly.type
_entity_poly.pdbx_seq_one_letter_code
_entity_poly.pdbx_strand_id
1 'polypeptide(L)'
;MIMDLAPFKLDIDELLDEFTEGNLTTLTDFKRLWAARKFSYIYEARPTTNSAFFMQSLFSYCISNIVSQAPLARRLGGLYCLYCLHQTQPYKPSFKIYLSLDELRRLRKLVIDAKENGIKVVIALVKRMLVMNMFLFGSVDIAGGSVTQRVEEITKLQNKHIQIAYYCLTLRLRTFCIWTSVQKWSLKYSKKCQKNMKMQSNWLSKRLVRRLRFRT
;
A
#
# COMPACT_ATOMS: atom_id res chain seq x y z
N MET A 1 -0.54 -29.46 3.70
CA MET A 1 -0.98 -28.94 5.02
C MET A 1 -1.43 -27.51 4.83
N ILE A 2 -2.67 -27.20 5.21
CA ILE A 2 -3.13 -25.80 5.32
C ILE A 2 -2.49 -25.26 6.60
N MET A 3 -1.78 -24.14 6.50
CA MET A 3 -1.17 -23.49 7.65
C MET A 3 -2.26 -22.79 8.44
N ASP A 4 -2.50 -23.22 9.69
CA ASP A 4 -3.44 -22.53 10.56
C ASP A 4 -2.79 -21.24 11.08
N LEU A 5 -3.41 -20.12 10.72
CA LEU A 5 -2.95 -18.77 11.07
C LEU A 5 -3.79 -18.17 12.20
N ALA A 6 -4.83 -18.87 12.68
CA ALA A 6 -5.72 -18.37 13.71
C ALA A 6 -5.00 -17.99 15.02
N PRO A 7 -4.04 -18.78 15.55
CA PRO A 7 -3.32 -18.41 16.78
C PRO A 7 -2.55 -17.10 16.63
N PHE A 8 -1.85 -16.91 15.51
CA PHE A 8 -1.08 -15.69 15.26
C PHE A 8 -1.96 -14.45 15.11
N LYS A 9 -3.17 -14.62 14.57
CA LYS A 9 -4.16 -13.55 14.46
C LYS A 9 -4.69 -13.16 15.84
N LEU A 10 -4.99 -14.15 16.69
CA LEU A 10 -5.41 -13.94 18.07
C LEU A 10 -4.33 -13.19 18.86
N ASP A 11 -3.07 -13.60 18.77
CA ASP A 11 -1.96 -12.90 19.43
C ASP A 11 -1.88 -11.43 19.01
N ILE A 12 -2.04 -11.16 17.70
CA ILE A 12 -2.06 -9.79 17.18
C ILE A 12 -3.28 -9.03 17.72
N ASP A 13 -4.47 -9.63 17.69
CA ASP A 13 -5.69 -8.99 18.19
C ASP A 13 -5.57 -8.63 19.66
N GLU A 14 -5.09 -9.54 20.53
CA GLU A 14 -4.87 -9.26 21.95
C GLU A 14 -3.90 -8.10 22.17
N LEU A 15 -2.80 -8.05 21.41
CA LEU A 15 -1.85 -6.94 21.49
C LEU A 15 -2.48 -5.61 21.04
N LEU A 16 -3.34 -5.64 20.02
CA LEU A 16 -4.05 -4.46 19.53
C LEU A 16 -5.18 -4.01 20.46
N ASP A 17 -5.88 -4.95 21.10
CA ASP A 17 -6.92 -4.70 22.08
C ASP A 17 -6.32 -3.99 23.29
N GLU A 18 -5.24 -4.53 23.88
CA GLU A 18 -4.57 -3.91 25.03
C GLU A 18 -4.07 -2.49 24.70
N PHE A 19 -3.51 -2.30 23.49
CA PHE A 19 -3.09 -0.97 23.04
C PHE A 19 -4.28 0.01 22.92
N THR A 20 -5.43 -0.48 22.46
CA THR A 20 -6.64 0.32 22.25
C THR A 20 -7.32 0.65 23.58
N GLU A 21 -7.47 -0.32 24.48
CA GLU A 21 -8.06 -0.17 25.81
C GLU A 21 -7.23 0.75 26.70
N GLY A 22 -5.90 0.72 26.57
CA GLY A 22 -5.00 1.64 27.26
C GLY A 22 -5.06 3.09 26.78
N ASN A 23 -5.91 3.42 25.79
CA ASN A 23 -5.97 4.73 25.13
C ASN A 23 -4.59 5.22 24.62
N LEU A 24 -3.74 4.28 24.24
CA LEU A 24 -2.38 4.56 23.79
C LEU A 24 -2.39 4.98 22.31
N THR A 25 -1.49 5.89 21.94
CA THR A 25 -1.46 6.45 20.58
C THR A 25 -0.06 6.52 19.97
N THR A 26 1.00 6.32 20.78
CA THR A 26 2.37 6.48 20.33
C THR A 26 3.06 5.14 20.02
N LEU A 27 4.04 5.19 19.11
CA LEU A 27 4.89 4.03 18.82
C LEU A 27 5.70 3.59 20.04
N THR A 28 6.06 4.52 20.94
CA THR A 28 6.82 4.20 22.15
C THR A 28 6.01 3.32 23.08
N ASP A 29 4.74 3.66 23.30
CA ASP A 29 3.84 2.87 24.13
C ASP A 29 3.60 1.49 23.52
N PHE A 30 3.39 1.44 22.20
CA PHE A 30 3.25 0.16 21.50
C PHE A 30 4.49 -0.73 21.65
N LYS A 31 5.69 -0.15 21.56
CA LYS A 31 6.94 -0.90 21.77
C LYS A 31 7.11 -1.40 23.19
N ARG A 32 6.59 -0.68 24.19
CA ARG A 32 6.57 -1.16 25.59
C ARG A 32 5.67 -2.38 25.73
N LEU A 33 4.46 -2.35 25.16
CA LEU A 33 3.56 -3.52 25.14
C LEU A 33 4.17 -4.70 24.38
N TRP A 34 4.74 -4.44 23.21
CA TRP A 34 5.46 -5.45 22.42
C TRP A 34 6.55 -6.16 23.23
N ALA A 35 7.35 -5.40 23.97
CA ALA A 35 8.42 -5.94 24.81
C ALA A 35 7.86 -6.68 26.03
N ALA A 36 6.84 -6.14 26.69
CA ALA A 36 6.20 -6.76 27.86
C ALA A 36 5.62 -8.13 27.52
N ARG A 37 4.97 -8.27 26.36
CA ARG A 37 4.43 -9.54 25.86
C ARG A 37 5.48 -10.47 25.24
N LYS A 38 6.75 -10.06 25.16
CA LYS A 38 7.79 -10.78 24.41
C LYS A 38 7.32 -11.12 22.99
N PHE A 39 6.62 -10.20 22.34
CA PHE A 39 5.87 -10.52 21.12
C PHE A 39 6.75 -10.94 19.94
N SER A 40 8.05 -10.63 19.96
CA SER A 40 9.01 -11.15 18.98
C SER A 40 9.08 -12.69 18.92
N TYR A 41 8.63 -13.40 19.97
CA TYR A 41 8.54 -14.87 19.98
C TYR A 41 7.46 -15.40 19.04
N ILE A 42 6.62 -14.55 18.44
CA ILE A 42 5.70 -14.93 17.35
C ILE A 42 6.40 -15.69 16.21
N TYR A 43 7.71 -15.46 16.02
CA TYR A 43 8.50 -16.15 15.01
C TYR A 43 9.03 -17.52 15.42
N GLU A 44 9.01 -17.89 16.70
CA GLU A 44 9.48 -19.20 17.14
C GLU A 44 8.54 -20.32 16.69
N ALA A 45 7.25 -20.00 16.53
CA ALA A 45 6.25 -20.91 15.96
C ALA A 45 6.19 -20.89 14.42
N ARG A 46 7.19 -20.28 13.75
CA ARG A 46 7.18 -20.18 12.28
C ARG A 46 7.25 -21.56 11.61
N PRO A 47 6.59 -21.74 10.46
CA PRO A 47 6.67 -22.97 9.71
C PRO A 47 8.06 -23.16 9.09
N THR A 48 8.50 -24.42 8.98
CA THR A 48 9.76 -24.80 8.32
C THR A 48 9.69 -24.66 6.80
N THR A 49 8.48 -24.67 6.22
CA THR A 49 8.22 -24.48 4.79
C THR A 49 7.30 -23.28 4.58
N ASN A 50 7.35 -22.69 3.39
CA ASN A 50 6.48 -21.59 3.00
C ASN A 50 6.54 -20.34 3.91
N SER A 51 7.74 -19.99 4.36
CA SER A 51 7.99 -18.81 5.21
C SER A 51 7.51 -17.49 4.59
N ALA A 52 7.54 -17.39 3.26
CA ALA A 52 7.03 -16.22 2.54
C ALA A 52 5.52 -16.03 2.77
N PHE A 53 4.73 -17.09 2.66
CA PHE A 53 3.29 -17.04 2.91
C PHE A 53 2.97 -16.70 4.37
N PHE A 54 3.72 -17.29 5.31
CA PHE A 54 3.60 -16.97 6.73
C PHE A 54 3.86 -15.48 6.99
N MET A 55 4.99 -14.96 6.51
CA MET A 55 5.36 -13.55 6.69
C MET A 55 4.34 -12.60 6.05
N GLN A 56 3.92 -12.87 4.82
CA GLN A 56 2.90 -12.05 4.16
C GLN A 56 1.54 -12.13 4.85
N SER A 57 1.21 -13.26 5.48
CA SER A 57 -0.04 -13.42 6.23
C SER A 57 -0.05 -12.55 7.50
N LEU A 58 1.07 -12.51 8.25
CA LEU A 58 1.21 -11.60 9.40
C LEU A 58 1.12 -10.13 8.96
N PHE A 59 1.82 -9.76 7.88
CA PHE A 59 1.79 -8.41 7.35
C PHE A 59 0.39 -8.02 6.86
N SER A 60 -0.25 -8.88 6.07
CA SER A 60 -1.59 -8.65 5.53
C SER A 60 -2.64 -8.50 6.63
N TYR A 61 -2.49 -9.24 7.73
CA TYR A 61 -3.39 -9.11 8.87
C TYR A 61 -3.24 -7.76 9.60
N CYS A 62 -2.00 -7.28 9.76
CA CYS A 62 -1.77 -5.93 10.29
C CYS A 62 -2.29 -4.85 9.34
N ILE A 63 -2.09 -5.02 8.02
CA ILE A 63 -2.63 -4.10 7.00
C ILE A 63 -4.15 -4.08 7.07
N SER A 64 -4.80 -5.23 7.23
CA SER A 64 -6.26 -5.33 7.40
C SER A 64 -6.76 -4.47 8.56
N ASN A 65 -6.03 -4.45 9.68
CA ASN A 65 -6.33 -3.56 10.81
C ASN A 65 -6.10 -2.07 10.48
N ILE A 66 -5.04 -1.70 9.76
CA ILE A 66 -4.76 -0.32 9.31
C ILE A 66 -5.89 0.23 8.42
N VAL A 67 -6.39 -0.61 7.51
CA VAL A 67 -7.34 -0.23 6.45
C VAL A 67 -8.81 -0.43 6.84
N SER A 68 -9.06 -0.95 8.04
CA SER A 68 -10.38 -1.16 8.62
C SER A 68 -11.08 0.15 8.98
N GLN A 69 -12.35 0.04 9.38
CA GLN A 69 -13.12 1.14 9.98
C GLN A 69 -13.01 1.17 11.51
N ALA A 70 -12.04 0.46 12.09
CA ALA A 70 -11.85 0.42 13.53
C ALA A 70 -11.45 1.82 14.08
N PRO A 71 -11.56 2.03 15.41
CA PRO A 71 -11.09 3.26 16.04
C PRO A 71 -9.64 3.60 15.68
N LEU A 72 -9.31 4.89 15.71
CA LEU A 72 -7.99 5.38 15.31
C LEU A 72 -6.86 4.66 16.05
N ALA A 73 -7.00 4.43 17.36
CA ALA A 73 -6.03 3.71 18.18
C ALA A 73 -5.74 2.30 17.63
N ARG A 74 -6.77 1.49 17.29
CA ARG A 74 -6.56 0.16 16.71
C ARG A 74 -5.85 0.22 15.36
N ARG A 75 -6.24 1.17 14.49
CA ARG A 75 -5.60 1.36 13.18
C ARG A 75 -4.13 1.79 13.31
N LEU A 76 -3.82 2.63 14.30
CA LEU A 76 -2.44 3.00 14.65
C LEU A 76 -1.66 1.80 15.18
N GLY A 77 -2.26 1.01 16.08
CA GLY A 77 -1.70 -0.24 16.57
C GLY A 77 -1.35 -1.19 15.43
N GLY A 78 -2.23 -1.34 14.43
CA GLY A 78 -1.94 -2.14 13.22
C GLY A 78 -0.69 -1.67 12.47
N LEU A 79 -0.51 -0.35 12.32
CA LEU A 79 0.69 0.23 11.69
C LEU A 79 1.95 -0.02 12.53
N TYR A 80 1.86 0.13 13.85
CA TYR A 80 2.98 -0.09 14.76
C TYR A 80 3.35 -1.57 14.84
N CYS A 81 2.37 -2.47 14.84
CA CYS A 81 2.56 -3.92 14.76
C CYS A 81 3.26 -4.30 13.46
N LEU A 82 2.76 -3.81 12.31
CA LEU A 82 3.37 -4.04 11.01
C LEU A 82 4.85 -3.62 10.98
N TYR A 83 5.15 -2.43 11.53
CA TYR A 83 6.51 -1.94 11.64
C TYR A 83 7.39 -2.81 12.54
N CYS A 84 6.89 -3.21 13.72
CA CYS A 84 7.64 -4.05 14.66
C CYS A 84 7.92 -5.43 14.06
N LEU A 85 6.91 -6.08 13.48
CA LEU A 85 7.07 -7.35 12.76
C LEU A 85 8.18 -7.25 11.71
N HIS A 86 8.15 -6.23 10.85
CA HIS A 86 9.21 -6.08 9.84
C HIS A 86 10.59 -5.87 10.46
N GLN A 87 10.72 -5.14 11.59
CA GLN A 87 12.00 -4.91 12.26
C GLN A 87 12.56 -6.15 12.93
N THR A 88 11.69 -6.97 13.53
CA THR A 88 12.11 -8.12 14.37
C THR A 88 12.14 -9.44 13.62
N GLN A 89 11.82 -9.44 12.32
CA GLN A 89 11.80 -10.68 11.54
C GLN A 89 13.17 -11.39 11.52
N PRO A 90 13.20 -12.73 11.60
CA PRO A 90 14.44 -13.51 11.69
C PRO A 90 15.13 -13.73 10.34
N TYR A 91 14.70 -13.06 9.26
CA TYR A 91 15.15 -13.33 7.89
C TYR A 91 16.16 -12.30 7.38
N LYS A 92 17.18 -12.81 6.67
CA LYS A 92 18.19 -12.03 5.95
C LYS A 92 18.34 -12.62 4.53
N PRO A 93 18.01 -11.86 3.46
CA PRO A 93 17.42 -10.52 3.47
C PRO A 93 16.01 -10.50 4.08
N SER A 94 15.59 -9.34 4.58
CA SER A 94 14.27 -9.15 5.17
C SER A 94 13.17 -9.26 4.11
N PHE A 95 12.08 -9.95 4.42
CA PHE A 95 10.86 -9.95 3.62
C PHE A 95 10.28 -8.55 3.56
N LYS A 96 10.01 -8.09 2.33
CA LYS A 96 9.28 -6.86 2.08
C LYS A 96 7.79 -7.05 2.34
N ILE A 97 7.14 -5.99 2.77
CA ILE A 97 5.70 -5.92 3.00
C ILE A 97 5.02 -5.72 1.65
N TYR A 98 4.24 -6.69 1.20
CA TYR A 98 3.38 -6.46 0.03
C TYR A 98 2.29 -5.45 0.38
N LEU A 99 2.13 -4.42 -0.44
CA LEU A 99 1.11 -3.39 -0.26
C LEU A 99 0.47 -3.03 -1.60
N SER A 100 -0.84 -3.24 -1.71
CA SER A 100 -1.61 -2.86 -2.89
C SER A 100 -1.81 -1.36 -2.99
N LEU A 101 -2.18 -0.89 -4.18
CA LEU A 101 -2.50 0.52 -4.40
C LEU A 101 -3.69 1.01 -3.56
N ASP A 102 -4.70 0.16 -3.31
CA ASP A 102 -5.84 0.53 -2.45
C ASP A 102 -5.43 0.66 -0.99
N GLU A 103 -4.69 -0.31 -0.47
CA GLU A 103 -4.17 -0.28 0.90
C GLU A 103 -3.24 0.92 1.11
N LEU A 104 -2.43 1.29 0.11
CA LEU A 104 -1.62 2.51 0.16
C LEU A 104 -2.47 3.79 0.28
N ARG A 105 -3.60 3.88 -0.44
CA ARG A 105 -4.53 5.01 -0.31
C ARG A 105 -5.14 5.08 1.09
N ARG A 106 -5.47 3.93 1.68
CA ARG A 106 -6.03 3.84 3.03
C ARG A 106 -4.98 4.10 4.12
N LEU A 107 -3.75 3.64 3.94
CA LEU A 107 -2.62 4.03 4.79
C LEU A 107 -2.40 5.54 4.77
N ARG A 108 -2.49 6.16 3.59
CA ARG A 108 -2.44 7.63 3.48
C ARG A 108 -3.57 8.31 4.26
N LYS A 109 -4.79 7.75 4.24
CA LYS A 109 -5.90 8.25 5.06
C LYS A 109 -5.55 8.18 6.55
N LEU A 110 -5.03 7.05 7.05
CA LEU A 110 -4.56 6.94 8.45
C LEU A 110 -3.53 8.02 8.82
N VAL A 111 -2.58 8.32 7.93
CA VAL A 111 -1.58 9.37 8.17
C VAL A 111 -2.22 10.76 8.29
N ILE A 112 -3.28 11.04 7.52
CA ILE A 112 -4.05 12.29 7.60
C ILE A 112 -4.82 12.33 8.92
N ASP A 113 -5.56 11.27 9.25
CA ASP A 113 -6.33 11.17 10.50
C ASP A 113 -5.42 11.37 11.72
N ALA A 114 -4.24 10.73 11.73
CA ALA A 114 -3.25 10.89 12.80
C ALA A 114 -2.72 12.32 12.90
N LYS A 115 -2.50 12.99 11.77
CA LYS A 115 -2.05 14.39 11.74
C LYS A 115 -3.10 15.32 12.33
N GLU A 116 -4.38 15.13 11.97
CA GLU A 116 -5.50 15.91 12.49
C GLU A 116 -5.66 15.75 14.00
N ASN A 117 -5.32 14.58 14.54
CA ASN A 117 -5.28 14.30 15.98
C ASN A 117 -3.94 14.65 16.67
N GLY A 118 -3.04 15.37 15.99
CA GLY A 118 -1.77 15.82 16.57
C GLY A 118 -0.68 14.74 16.73
N ILE A 119 -0.90 13.53 16.22
CA ILE A 119 0.00 12.38 16.36
C ILE A 119 1.08 12.42 15.26
N LYS A 120 2.09 13.28 15.46
CA LYS A 120 3.16 13.55 14.47
C LYS A 120 4.07 12.33 14.19
N VAL A 121 4.18 11.39 15.14
CA VAL A 121 5.07 10.22 15.04
C VAL A 121 4.73 9.32 13.84
N VAL A 122 3.45 9.25 13.46
CA VAL A 122 2.96 8.40 12.35
C VAL A 122 3.55 8.85 11.01
N ILE A 123 3.61 10.16 10.76
CA ILE A 123 4.19 10.72 9.53
C ILE A 123 5.68 10.36 9.44
N ALA A 124 6.40 10.53 10.55
CA ALA A 124 7.83 10.22 10.61
C ALA A 124 8.08 8.71 10.41
N LEU A 125 7.24 7.87 11.01
CA LEU A 125 7.32 6.42 10.89
C LEU A 125 7.10 5.95 9.45
N VAL A 126 6.01 6.37 8.80
CA VAL A 126 5.71 5.95 7.43
C VAL A 126 6.81 6.41 6.46
N LYS A 127 7.33 7.64 6.64
CA LYS A 127 8.49 8.12 5.87
C LYS A 127 9.71 7.22 6.07
N ARG A 128 10.00 6.81 7.31
CA ARG A 128 11.10 5.89 7.61
C ARG A 128 10.92 4.54 6.94
N MET A 129 9.71 3.96 6.99
CA MET A 129 9.42 2.67 6.34
C MET A 129 9.64 2.73 4.82
N LEU A 130 9.31 3.86 4.20
CA LEU A 130 9.55 4.11 2.78
C LEU A 130 11.05 4.26 2.46
N VAL A 131 11.78 5.07 3.24
CA VAL A 131 13.24 5.25 3.08
C VAL A 131 13.98 3.93 3.24
N MET A 132 13.53 3.08 4.18
CA MET A 132 14.09 1.75 4.42
C MET A 132 13.70 0.71 3.35
N ASN A 133 12.95 1.08 2.31
CA ASN A 133 12.52 0.18 1.24
C ASN A 133 11.78 -1.07 1.76
N MET A 134 10.97 -0.90 2.82
CA MET A 134 10.25 -2.01 3.46
C MET A 134 9.11 -2.56 2.60
N PHE A 135 8.56 -1.75 1.69
CA PHE A 135 7.39 -2.10 0.91
C PHE A 135 7.74 -2.68 -0.46
N LEU A 136 7.03 -3.71 -0.85
CA LEU A 136 6.89 -4.17 -2.22
C LEU A 136 5.48 -3.79 -2.68
N PHE A 137 5.39 -2.84 -3.58
CA PHE A 137 4.10 -2.38 -4.06
C PHE A 137 3.64 -3.24 -5.23
N GLY A 138 2.36 -3.63 -5.22
CA GLY A 138 1.77 -4.41 -6.31
C GLY A 138 0.42 -3.87 -6.76
N SER A 139 0.06 -4.23 -7.98
CA SER A 139 -1.30 -4.17 -8.49
C SER A 139 -1.62 -5.53 -9.09
N VAL A 140 -2.78 -6.09 -8.76
CA VAL A 140 -3.27 -7.27 -9.43
C VAL A 140 -3.98 -6.81 -10.70
N ASP A 141 -3.32 -6.91 -11.85
CA ASP A 141 -4.00 -6.80 -13.15
C ASP A 141 -4.54 -8.18 -13.52
N ILE A 142 -5.86 -8.35 -13.44
CA ILE A 142 -6.58 -9.59 -13.82
C ILE A 142 -6.72 -9.64 -15.36
N ALA A 143 -5.63 -9.48 -16.10
CA ALA A 143 -5.62 -9.54 -17.57
C ALA A 143 -4.64 -10.61 -18.06
N GLY A 144 -5.18 -11.80 -18.36
CA GLY A 144 -4.44 -13.02 -18.73
C GLY A 144 -3.52 -12.89 -19.95
N GLY A 145 -2.26 -13.21 -19.78
CA GLY A 145 -1.21 -13.20 -20.81
C GLY A 145 0.19 -13.32 -20.18
N SER A 146 1.20 -13.56 -21.02
CA SER A 146 2.57 -13.94 -20.61
C SER A 146 3.07 -13.17 -19.37
N VAL A 147 3.33 -13.93 -18.32
CA VAL A 147 3.48 -13.47 -16.92
C VAL A 147 4.81 -12.74 -16.71
N THR A 148 5.89 -13.20 -17.33
CA THR A 148 7.25 -12.74 -16.97
C THR A 148 7.62 -11.39 -17.55
N GLN A 149 7.35 -11.16 -18.83
CA GLN A 149 7.72 -9.91 -19.51
C GLN A 149 6.85 -8.73 -19.04
N ARG A 150 5.57 -8.98 -18.76
CA ARG A 150 4.66 -7.96 -18.24
C ARG A 150 4.89 -7.63 -16.78
N VAL A 151 5.32 -8.59 -15.95
CA VAL A 151 5.70 -8.32 -14.55
C VAL A 151 6.85 -7.33 -14.47
N GLU A 152 7.87 -7.43 -15.32
CA GLU A 152 9.01 -6.51 -15.26
C GLU A 152 8.64 -5.09 -15.72
N GLU A 153 7.83 -4.96 -16.76
CA GLU A 153 7.32 -3.68 -17.25
C GLU A 153 6.35 -3.02 -16.26
N ILE A 154 5.43 -3.79 -15.69
CA ILE A 154 4.49 -3.35 -14.65
C ILE A 154 5.26 -2.92 -13.40
N THR A 155 6.27 -3.70 -12.98
CA THR A 155 7.13 -3.34 -11.84
C THR A 155 7.86 -2.03 -12.09
N LYS A 156 8.42 -1.82 -13.29
CA LYS A 156 9.08 -0.55 -13.66
C LYS A 156 8.10 0.63 -13.67
N LEU A 157 6.90 0.45 -14.20
CA LEU A 157 5.87 1.49 -14.27
C LEU A 157 5.29 1.82 -12.88
N GLN A 158 5.03 0.81 -12.06
CA GLN A 158 4.61 0.97 -10.68
C GLN A 158 5.69 1.70 -9.89
N ASN A 159 6.96 1.27 -9.98
CA ASN A 159 8.07 1.95 -9.31
C ASN A 159 8.15 3.43 -9.70
N LYS A 160 7.93 3.78 -10.98
CA LYS A 160 7.82 5.19 -11.41
C LYS A 160 6.62 5.91 -10.77
N HIS A 161 5.44 5.32 -10.78
CA HIS A 161 4.25 5.93 -10.16
C HIS A 161 4.37 6.07 -8.64
N ILE A 162 5.06 5.14 -7.98
CA ILE A 162 5.32 5.17 -6.55
C ILE A 162 6.36 6.23 -6.22
N GLN A 163 7.43 6.37 -7.02
CA GLN A 163 8.37 7.48 -6.88
C GLN A 163 7.67 8.83 -7.03
N ILE A 164 6.74 8.94 -8.00
CA ILE A 164 5.92 10.14 -8.18
C ILE A 164 4.97 10.35 -6.99
N ALA A 165 4.31 9.30 -6.49
CA ALA A 165 3.41 9.37 -5.34
C ALA A 165 4.18 9.73 -4.05
N TYR A 166 5.36 9.16 -3.85
CA TYR A 166 6.29 9.45 -2.77
C TYR A 166 6.74 10.91 -2.81
N TYR A 167 7.12 11.40 -3.99
CA TYR A 167 7.47 12.81 -4.23
C TYR A 167 6.27 13.73 -3.96
N CYS A 168 5.07 13.36 -4.39
CA CYS A 168 3.85 14.12 -4.13
C CYS A 168 3.45 14.12 -2.64
N LEU A 169 3.66 13.01 -1.92
CA LEU A 169 3.41 12.90 -0.49
C LEU A 169 4.40 13.75 0.32
N THR A 170 5.67 13.75 -0.08
CA THR A 170 6.74 14.51 0.59
C THR A 170 6.63 16.01 0.32
N LEU A 171 6.26 16.44 -0.90
CA LEU A 171 6.04 17.85 -1.23
C LEU A 171 4.75 18.44 -0.62
N ARG A 172 3.63 17.69 -0.62
CA ARG A 172 2.37 18.19 -0.01
C ARG A 172 2.42 18.32 1.52
N LEU A 173 3.40 17.69 2.16
CA LEU A 173 3.66 17.90 3.58
C LEU A 173 4.48 19.18 3.86
N ARG A 174 4.97 19.90 2.82
CA ARG A 174 5.76 21.12 2.98
C ARG A 174 5.12 22.40 2.44
N THR A 175 4.27 22.39 1.40
CA THR A 175 3.59 23.62 0.96
C THR A 175 2.27 23.35 0.23
N PHE A 176 1.25 24.11 0.64
CA PHE A 176 -0.03 24.27 -0.03
C PHE A 176 0.17 25.14 -1.28
N CYS A 177 0.45 24.57 -2.47
CA CYS A 177 0.37 25.36 -3.72
C CYS A 177 0.19 24.60 -5.06
N ILE A 178 0.21 23.27 -5.12
CA ILE A 178 0.12 22.52 -6.41
C ILE A 178 -1.25 21.83 -6.59
N TRP A 179 -2.34 22.53 -6.30
CA TRP A 179 -3.68 22.05 -6.65
C TRP A 179 -4.15 22.58 -8.02
N THR A 180 -3.63 23.74 -8.45
CA THR A 180 -4.02 24.38 -9.73
C THR A 180 -3.35 23.75 -10.95
N SER A 181 -2.13 23.21 -10.82
CA SER A 181 -1.39 22.63 -11.96
C SER A 181 -1.84 21.21 -12.33
N VAL A 182 -2.23 20.38 -11.36
CA VAL A 182 -2.67 19.00 -11.61
C VAL A 182 -4.09 18.94 -12.19
N GLN A 183 -5.00 19.82 -11.73
CA GLN A 183 -6.31 19.96 -12.38
C GLN A 183 -6.18 20.51 -13.80
N LYS A 184 -5.32 21.52 -14.03
CA LYS A 184 -5.05 22.03 -15.39
C LYS A 184 -4.45 20.96 -16.31
N TRP A 185 -3.58 20.08 -15.81
CA TRP A 185 -3.00 19.00 -16.62
C TRP A 185 -4.03 17.91 -16.97
N SER A 186 -4.86 17.47 -16.00
CA SER A 186 -5.94 16.50 -16.23
C SER A 186 -6.96 16.98 -17.28
N LEU A 187 -7.37 18.26 -17.20
CA LEU A 187 -8.26 18.88 -18.20
C LEU A 187 -7.61 18.98 -19.59
N LYS A 188 -6.31 19.28 -19.67
CA LYS A 188 -5.58 19.38 -20.95
C LYS A 188 -5.39 18.01 -21.60
N TYR A 189 -5.17 16.97 -20.79
CA TYR A 189 -5.03 15.58 -21.26
C TYR A 189 -6.38 15.01 -21.75
N SER A 190 -7.47 15.24 -21.01
CA SER A 190 -8.83 14.83 -21.39
C SER A 190 -9.26 15.44 -22.74
N LYS A 191 -9.02 16.75 -22.94
CA LYS A 191 -9.31 17.42 -24.22
C LYS A 191 -8.47 16.89 -25.39
N LYS A 192 -7.22 16.47 -25.14
CA LYS A 192 -6.34 15.89 -26.17
C LYS A 192 -6.77 14.48 -26.56
N CYS A 193 -7.20 13.66 -25.58
CA CYS A 193 -7.78 12.34 -25.84
C CYS A 193 -9.09 12.43 -26.64
N GLN A 194 -10.00 13.35 -26.30
CA GLN A 194 -11.23 13.56 -27.08
C GLN A 194 -10.98 14.00 -28.53
N LYS A 195 -9.98 14.86 -28.77
CA LYS A 195 -9.59 15.26 -30.15
C LYS A 195 -9.03 14.09 -30.95
N ASN A 196 -8.17 13.27 -30.34
CA ASN A 196 -7.58 12.10 -31.01
C ASN A 196 -8.63 11.02 -31.32
N MET A 197 -9.60 10.82 -30.44
CA MET A 197 -10.71 9.89 -30.65
C MET A 197 -11.64 10.34 -31.79
N LYS A 198 -11.93 11.64 -31.90
CA LYS A 198 -12.68 12.22 -33.04
C LYS A 198 -11.91 12.10 -34.37
N MET A 199 -10.59 12.29 -34.36
CA MET A 199 -9.76 12.11 -35.57
C MET A 199 -9.71 10.64 -36.01
N GLN A 200 -9.56 9.69 -35.09
CA GLN A 200 -9.58 8.26 -35.41
C GLN A 200 -10.96 7.80 -35.93
N SER A 201 -12.05 8.28 -35.31
CA SER A 201 -13.41 8.00 -35.80
C SER A 201 -13.64 8.54 -37.22
N ASN A 202 -13.17 9.76 -37.53
CA ASN A 202 -13.27 10.34 -38.87
C ASN A 202 -12.36 9.66 -39.89
N TRP A 203 -11.24 9.10 -39.46
CA TRP A 203 -10.35 8.34 -40.33
C TRP A 203 -10.92 6.96 -40.66
N LEU A 204 -11.49 6.28 -39.66
CA LEU A 204 -12.16 4.98 -39.83
C LEU A 204 -13.42 5.10 -40.70
N SER A 205 -14.23 6.16 -40.53
CA SER A 205 -15.42 6.39 -41.37
C SER A 205 -15.06 6.63 -42.84
N LYS A 206 -14.04 7.46 -43.12
CA LYS A 206 -13.54 7.70 -44.48
C LYS A 206 -12.95 6.44 -45.12
N ARG A 207 -12.33 5.55 -44.34
CA ARG A 207 -11.75 4.29 -44.83
C ARG A 207 -12.83 3.24 -45.13
N LEU A 208 -13.91 3.20 -44.33
CA LEU A 208 -15.08 2.34 -44.59
C LEU A 208 -15.85 2.76 -45.84
N VAL A 209 -16.09 4.06 -46.03
CA VAL A 209 -16.77 4.60 -47.23
C VAL A 209 -15.95 4.31 -48.50
N ARG A 210 -14.61 4.33 -48.44
CA ARG A 210 -13.76 3.95 -49.57
C ARG A 210 -13.76 2.45 -49.87
N ARG A 211 -13.90 1.58 -48.86
CA ARG A 211 -13.96 0.12 -49.06
C ARG A 211 -15.31 -0.35 -49.62
N LEU A 212 -16.40 0.34 -49.30
CA LEU A 212 -17.72 0.01 -49.84
C LEU A 212 -17.91 0.46 -51.30
N ARG A 213 -17.05 1.35 -51.82
CA ARG A 213 -17.09 1.86 -53.19
C ARG A 213 -16.29 1.02 -54.22
N PHE A 214 -15.67 -0.08 -53.77
CA PHE A 214 -14.87 -1.00 -54.60
C PHE A 214 -15.46 -2.43 -54.64
N ARG A 215 -16.72 -2.61 -54.21
CA ARG A 215 -17.43 -3.90 -54.23
C ARG A 215 -18.80 -3.86 -54.93
N THR A 216 -19.00 -2.88 -55.81
CA THR A 216 -20.06 -2.79 -56.82
C THR A 216 -19.42 -2.38 -58.12
#